data_AF-A0A496PZ08-F1
#
_entry.id   AF-A0A496PZ08-F1
#
_cell.length_a   1.000
_cell.length_b   1.000
_cell.length_c   1.000
_cell.angle_alpha   90.00
_cell.angle_beta   90.00
_cell.angle_gamma   90.00
#
_symmetry.space_group_name_H-M   'P 1'
#
loop_
_entity.id
_entity.type
_entity.pdbx_description
1 polymer ?
#
loop_
_entity_poly.entity_id
_entity_poly.type
_entity_poly.pdbx_seq_one_letter_code
_entity_poly.pdbx_strand_id
1 'polypeptide(L)'
;MTVLVGLGGPCLVSRAEGATLVKDYILYTGGNLQVLDGDEKHPIVGVSPFTITIRRKGRFEKIPLDKVGRLWIDREMKLNRQSAAISNLLSRKAYTPGHEEVADWGSIRTGDLSSGQSPLDNVQGNFFEDSVTIQKDRASIGRSRGALTSSTGGSGLLDRRGGEGGGTFDALEVTLELASRDSIIDPYLVLVTDFRDPAVPDQFFRKFRVRVLDGISREPVSIQLLQGGFPVGFEVDEFNIYLYSGGREIPTTLSDKQVALTADEAFQYLILEYLIGHKGETLVPRPMWVGMPFEVKEQIRGLETNPEVNLILDAKGRVVDLTIRGGELGPDIIAAFRAFRFYPALETGKSVEGSYALKPKELVR
;
A
#
# COMPACT_ATOMS: atom_id res chain seq x y z
N MET A 1 28.71 -42.64 -65.54
CA MET A 1 29.00 -41.23 -65.20
C MET A 1 27.85 -40.76 -64.34
N THR A 2 28.03 -40.77 -63.02
CA THR A 2 26.98 -40.59 -62.01
C THR A 2 27.17 -39.22 -61.39
N VAL A 3 26.14 -38.36 -61.43
CA VAL A 3 26.15 -37.02 -60.82
C VAL A 3 25.26 -37.04 -59.60
N LEU A 4 25.85 -36.78 -58.43
CA LEU A 4 25.16 -36.54 -57.16
C LEU A 4 24.87 -35.03 -57.03
N VAL A 5 23.62 -34.67 -56.80
CA VAL A 5 23.18 -33.29 -56.50
C VAL A 5 22.93 -33.19 -55.00
N GLY A 6 23.74 -32.39 -54.30
CA GLY A 6 23.58 -32.07 -52.88
C GLY A 6 22.68 -30.86 -52.68
N LEU A 7 21.62 -31.03 -51.89
CA LEU A 7 20.73 -29.95 -51.42
C LEU A 7 21.29 -29.38 -50.11
N GLY A 8 21.92 -28.21 -50.18
CA GLY A 8 22.26 -27.38 -49.02
C GLY A 8 21.11 -26.44 -48.68
N GLY A 9 20.37 -26.72 -47.61
CA GLY A 9 19.35 -25.83 -47.07
C GLY A 9 19.98 -24.76 -46.16
N PRO A 10 19.50 -23.49 -46.20
CA PRO A 10 20.01 -22.44 -45.32
C PRO A 10 19.57 -22.69 -43.87
N CYS A 11 20.55 -22.73 -42.97
CA CYS A 11 20.36 -22.78 -41.54
C CYS A 11 19.92 -21.39 -41.05
N LEU A 12 18.62 -21.22 -40.79
CA LEU A 12 18.10 -20.02 -40.14
C LEU A 12 18.46 -20.08 -38.64
N VAL A 13 19.53 -19.37 -38.27
CA VAL A 13 19.88 -19.12 -36.87
C VAL A 13 18.90 -18.06 -36.35
N SER A 14 17.88 -18.49 -35.59
CA SER A 14 17.02 -17.54 -34.87
C SER A 14 17.81 -16.92 -33.72
N ARG A 15 18.01 -15.62 -33.78
CA ARG A 15 18.64 -14.84 -32.73
C ARG A 15 17.58 -14.62 -31.65
N ALA A 16 17.65 -15.40 -30.57
CA ALA A 16 16.87 -15.16 -29.37
C ALA A 16 17.37 -13.87 -28.71
N GLU A 17 16.76 -12.76 -29.10
CA GLU A 17 16.94 -11.47 -28.45
C GLU A 17 16.43 -11.61 -27.02
N GLY A 18 17.33 -11.46 -26.05
CA GLY A 18 17.05 -11.66 -24.62
C GLY A 18 16.08 -10.61 -24.11
N ALA A 19 14.79 -10.86 -24.27
CA ALA A 19 13.74 -10.00 -23.73
C ALA A 19 13.88 -9.95 -22.20
N THR A 20 14.26 -8.80 -21.67
CA THR A 20 14.32 -8.55 -20.24
C THR A 20 12.93 -8.76 -19.66
N LEU A 21 12.76 -9.76 -18.78
CA LEU A 21 11.48 -10.03 -18.15
C LEU A 21 11.06 -8.83 -17.29
N VAL A 22 9.98 -8.17 -17.69
CA VAL A 22 9.44 -7.01 -16.98
C VAL A 22 8.82 -7.47 -15.66
N LYS A 23 9.34 -6.93 -14.54
CA LYS A 23 8.84 -7.19 -13.19
C LYS A 23 7.89 -6.07 -12.75
N ASP A 24 6.65 -6.17 -13.20
CA ASP A 24 5.61 -5.15 -12.98
C ASP A 24 4.81 -5.36 -11.68
N TYR A 25 5.04 -6.43 -10.94
CA TYR A 25 4.31 -6.72 -9.70
C TYR A 25 5.24 -6.68 -8.49
N ILE A 26 4.71 -6.26 -7.35
CA ILE A 26 5.41 -6.20 -6.07
C ILE A 26 4.61 -7.01 -5.06
N LEU A 27 5.24 -8.07 -4.56
CA LEU A 27 4.78 -8.82 -3.39
C LEU A 27 5.44 -8.21 -2.15
N TYR A 28 4.66 -7.88 -1.13
CA TYR A 28 5.16 -7.17 0.07
C TYR A 28 4.35 -7.52 1.30
N THR A 29 4.87 -7.25 2.50
CA THR A 29 4.09 -7.31 3.74
C THR A 29 3.45 -5.96 4.00
N GLY A 30 2.13 -5.87 3.85
CA GLY A 30 1.35 -4.65 4.02
C GLY A 30 0.47 -4.66 5.28
N GLY A 31 -0.14 -3.53 5.58
CA GLY A 31 -1.13 -3.33 6.66
C GLY A 31 -2.57 -3.20 6.16
N ASN A 32 -3.51 -3.89 6.79
CA ASN A 32 -4.94 -3.68 6.60
C ASN A 32 -5.47 -2.76 7.70
N LEU A 33 -5.84 -1.53 7.32
CA LEU A 33 -6.39 -0.58 8.27
C LEU A 33 -7.84 -0.89 8.59
N GLN A 34 -8.12 -0.91 9.88
CA GLN A 34 -9.45 -1.11 10.43
C GLN A 34 -9.70 -0.10 11.54
N VAL A 35 -10.94 0.37 11.64
CA VAL A 35 -11.42 1.06 12.84
C VAL A 35 -11.89 0.00 13.82
N LEU A 36 -11.45 0.11 15.07
CA LEU A 36 -11.95 -0.72 16.17
C LEU A 36 -13.07 0.05 16.87
N ASP A 37 -14.29 -0.51 16.82
CA ASP A 37 -15.48 0.03 17.46
C ASP A 37 -15.99 -1.01 18.48
N GLY A 38 -15.72 -0.76 19.77
CA GLY A 38 -15.82 -1.79 20.80
C GLY A 38 -14.83 -2.92 20.53
N ASP A 39 -15.35 -4.13 20.36
CA ASP A 39 -14.57 -5.34 20.02
C ASP A 39 -14.64 -5.70 18.51
N GLU A 40 -15.44 -4.96 17.73
CA GLU A 40 -15.60 -5.21 16.30
C GLU A 40 -14.56 -4.43 15.47
N LYS A 41 -13.94 -5.11 14.51
CA LYS A 41 -13.01 -4.52 13.55
C LYS A 41 -13.73 -4.23 12.24
N HIS A 42 -13.67 -2.99 11.77
CA HIS A 42 -14.29 -2.57 10.53
C HIS A 42 -13.25 -2.06 9.53
N PRO A 43 -13.15 -2.66 8.33
CA PRO A 43 -12.15 -2.25 7.35
C PRO A 43 -12.44 -0.84 6.84
N ILE A 44 -11.37 -0.04 6.75
CA ILE A 44 -11.42 1.29 6.12
C ILE A 44 -11.43 1.11 4.61
N VAL A 45 -12.44 1.67 3.95
CA VAL A 45 -12.57 1.61 2.48
C VAL A 45 -12.27 2.95 1.81
N GLY A 46 -12.19 4.03 2.58
CA GLY A 46 -11.90 5.36 2.04
C GLY A 46 -11.72 6.36 3.16
N VAL A 47 -11.05 7.47 2.84
CA VAL A 47 -10.81 8.58 3.76
C VAL A 47 -11.11 9.88 3.03
N SER A 48 -11.73 10.81 3.74
CA SER A 48 -11.90 12.21 3.34
C SER A 48 -11.30 13.10 4.44
N PRO A 49 -11.09 14.41 4.21
CA PRO A 49 -10.38 15.27 5.15
C PRO A 49 -10.89 15.25 6.61
N PHE A 50 -12.19 14.99 6.80
CA PHE A 50 -12.83 14.99 8.11
C PHE A 50 -13.54 13.67 8.47
N THR A 51 -13.52 12.67 7.59
CA THR A 51 -14.23 11.41 7.84
C THR A 51 -13.47 10.20 7.32
N ILE A 52 -13.62 9.07 8.00
CA ILE A 52 -13.22 7.75 7.53
C ILE A 52 -14.48 7.00 7.09
N THR A 53 -14.45 6.40 5.91
CA THR A 53 -15.52 5.50 5.45
C THR A 53 -15.13 4.07 5.79
N ILE A 54 -15.96 3.39 6.57
CA ILE A 54 -15.80 1.98 6.93
C ILE A 54 -16.88 1.13 6.26
N ARG A 55 -16.63 -0.18 6.13
CA ARG A 55 -17.65 -1.14 5.73
C ARG A 55 -18.17 -1.92 6.94
N ARG A 56 -19.40 -1.64 7.39
CA ARG A 56 -20.09 -2.32 8.49
C ARG A 56 -21.29 -3.10 7.97
N LYS A 57 -21.30 -4.42 8.15
CA LYS A 57 -22.43 -5.31 7.75
C LYS A 57 -22.91 -5.08 6.30
N GLY A 58 -21.96 -4.90 5.37
CA GLY A 58 -22.23 -4.67 3.95
C GLY A 58 -22.65 -3.25 3.58
N ARG A 59 -22.74 -2.31 4.54
CA ARG A 59 -23.03 -0.90 4.30
C ARG A 59 -21.79 -0.04 4.49
N PHE A 60 -21.73 1.06 3.77
CA PHE A 60 -20.70 2.09 3.93
C PHE A 60 -21.18 3.11 4.97
N GLU A 61 -20.35 3.36 5.97
CA GLU A 61 -20.64 4.31 7.05
C GLU A 61 -19.49 5.30 7.16
N LYS A 62 -19.80 6.58 7.29
CA LYS A 62 -18.81 7.65 7.48
C LYS A 62 -18.72 7.98 8.96
N ILE A 63 -17.52 7.83 9.53
CA ILE A 63 -17.20 8.18 10.91
C ILE A 63 -16.35 9.45 10.88
N PRO A 64 -16.75 10.52 11.59
CA PRO A 64 -15.89 11.69 11.78
C PRO A 64 -14.52 11.30 12.34
N LEU A 65 -13.44 11.85 11.78
CA LEU A 65 -12.06 11.50 12.14
C LEU A 65 -11.77 11.71 13.65
N ASP A 66 -12.37 12.72 14.26
CA ASP A 66 -12.34 13.06 15.69
C ASP A 66 -13.13 12.08 16.58
N LYS A 67 -13.92 11.18 15.98
CA LYS A 67 -14.67 10.12 16.69
C LYS A 67 -14.07 8.73 16.48
N VAL A 68 -12.97 8.63 15.75
CA VAL A 68 -12.30 7.35 15.50
C VAL A 68 -11.52 6.98 16.76
N GLY A 69 -12.11 6.14 17.61
CA GLY A 69 -11.51 5.80 18.90
C GLY A 69 -10.18 5.07 18.78
N ARG A 70 -10.11 4.00 17.97
CA ARG A 70 -8.89 3.20 17.80
C ARG A 70 -8.74 2.71 16.38
N LEU A 71 -7.51 2.74 15.86
CA LEU A 71 -7.15 2.06 14.62
C LEU A 71 -6.41 0.76 14.92
N TRP A 72 -6.73 -0.25 14.12
CA TRP A 72 -6.08 -1.55 14.12
C TRP A 72 -5.42 -1.81 12.76
N ILE A 73 -4.27 -2.48 12.77
CA ILE A 73 -3.52 -2.83 11.57
C ILE A 73 -3.16 -4.31 11.62
N ASP A 74 -3.82 -5.10 10.77
CA ASP A 74 -3.44 -6.49 10.52
C ASP A 74 -2.36 -6.53 9.43
N ARG A 75 -1.26 -7.26 9.67
CA ARG A 75 -0.21 -7.43 8.66
C ARG A 75 -0.49 -8.67 7.81
N GLU A 76 -0.43 -8.53 6.49
CA GLU A 76 -0.59 -9.63 5.55
C GLU A 76 0.32 -9.48 4.33
N MET A 77 0.55 -10.58 3.62
CA MET A 77 1.22 -10.53 2.32
C MET A 77 0.24 -10.01 1.27
N LYS A 78 0.67 -9.00 0.52
CA LYS A 78 -0.13 -8.36 -0.53
C LYS A 78 0.63 -8.34 -1.83
N LEU A 79 -0.12 -8.41 -2.92
CA LEU A 79 0.39 -8.29 -4.27
C LEU A 79 -0.24 -7.06 -4.92
N ASN A 80 0.59 -6.15 -5.42
CA ASN A 80 0.14 -4.97 -6.14
C ASN A 80 0.98 -4.77 -7.40
N ARG A 81 0.39 -4.16 -8.43
CA ARG A 81 1.10 -3.74 -9.65
C ARG A 81 1.59 -2.29 -9.53
N GLN A 82 0.83 -1.45 -8.83
CA GLN A 82 1.19 -0.06 -8.58
C GLN A 82 2.16 0.01 -7.40
N SER A 83 3.05 1.00 -7.44
CA SER A 83 3.94 1.35 -6.33
C SER A 83 4.29 2.83 -6.35
N ALA A 84 4.67 3.34 -5.20
CA ALA A 84 5.17 4.70 -5.04
C ALA A 84 6.59 4.70 -4.47
N ALA A 85 7.38 5.71 -4.83
CA ALA A 85 8.66 5.99 -4.22
C ALA A 85 8.49 7.08 -3.16
N ILE A 86 9.01 6.81 -1.96
CA ILE A 86 9.24 7.81 -0.92
C ILE A 86 10.73 8.19 -0.96
N SER A 87 11.00 9.49 -1.06
CA SER A 87 12.33 10.09 -0.96
C SER A 87 12.35 11.20 0.09
N ASN A 88 13.54 11.66 0.47
CA ASN A 88 13.74 12.80 1.38
C ASN A 88 12.94 12.70 2.69
N LEU A 89 12.81 11.48 3.23
CA LEU A 89 12.11 11.24 4.49
C LEU A 89 12.92 11.82 5.65
N LEU A 90 12.35 12.81 6.33
CA LEU A 90 12.89 13.43 7.53
C LEU A 90 11.84 13.41 8.64
N SER A 91 12.27 13.18 9.88
CA SER A 91 11.41 13.25 11.06
C SER A 91 12.08 14.10 12.12
N ARG A 92 11.32 15.01 12.75
CA ARG A 92 11.80 15.80 13.90
C ARG A 92 10.68 16.01 14.92
N LYS A 93 11.06 16.12 16.19
CA LYS A 93 10.13 16.61 17.22
C LYS A 93 9.80 18.09 16.94
N ALA A 94 8.56 18.47 17.17
CA ALA A 94 8.00 19.78 16.88
C ALA A 94 6.99 20.19 17.98
N TYR A 95 6.44 21.39 17.85
CA TYR A 95 5.35 21.87 18.70
C TYR A 95 4.01 21.78 17.97
N THR A 96 2.95 21.48 18.70
CA THR A 96 1.60 21.67 18.19
C THR A 96 1.35 23.17 18.00
N PRO A 97 0.74 23.63 16.88
CA PRO A 97 0.46 25.05 16.67
C PRO A 97 -0.40 25.61 17.81
N GLY A 98 -0.04 26.77 18.34
CA GLY A 98 -0.68 27.37 19.52
C GLY A 98 -0.09 26.93 20.87
N HIS A 99 0.73 25.88 20.90
CA HIS A 99 1.58 25.52 22.05
C HIS A 99 2.98 26.16 21.99
N GLU A 100 3.21 27.02 20.98
CA GLU A 100 4.44 27.78 20.76
C GLU A 100 4.66 28.88 21.83
N GLU A 101 3.71 29.11 22.73
CA GLU A 101 3.80 30.20 23.70
C GLU A 101 4.76 29.87 24.85
N VAL A 102 5.80 30.73 24.94
CA VAL A 102 6.65 31.07 26.11
C VAL A 102 8.08 30.51 26.11
N ALA A 103 8.46 29.54 25.28
CA ALA A 103 9.82 28.98 25.35
C ALA A 103 10.95 29.89 24.80
N ASP A 104 10.66 30.85 23.90
CA ASP A 104 11.73 31.60 23.19
C ASP A 104 11.65 33.14 23.30
N TRP A 105 10.72 33.69 24.08
CA TRP A 105 10.70 35.14 24.36
C TRP A 105 11.51 35.55 25.61
N GLY A 106 11.91 34.59 26.44
CA GLY A 106 12.73 34.81 27.64
C GLY A 106 14.24 34.89 27.40
N SER A 107 14.73 34.35 26.27
CA SER A 107 16.16 34.32 25.91
C SER A 107 16.62 35.57 25.13
N ILE A 108 15.68 36.37 24.59
CA ILE A 108 15.99 37.57 23.78
C ILE A 108 15.76 38.90 24.54
N ARG A 109 15.21 38.88 25.78
CA ARG A 109 14.90 40.11 26.54
C ARG A 109 15.80 40.42 27.75
N THR A 110 17.12 40.21 27.61
CA THR A 110 18.15 40.91 28.40
C THR A 110 18.94 41.92 27.57
N GLY A 111 18.30 42.52 26.55
CA GLY A 111 18.82 43.63 25.78
C GLY A 111 17.73 44.60 25.37
N ASP A 112 17.60 45.65 26.17
CA ASP A 112 16.99 46.96 25.86
C ASP A 112 15.46 47.12 25.78
N LEU A 113 14.98 48.11 26.54
CA LEU A 113 13.61 48.58 26.62
C LEU A 113 13.34 49.65 25.55
N SER A 114 12.23 49.56 24.81
CA SER A 114 11.39 50.75 24.53
C SER A 114 9.99 50.38 23.97
N SER A 115 8.98 50.81 24.73
CA SER A 115 7.61 51.22 24.39
C SER A 115 6.99 50.96 22.99
N GLY A 116 5.76 50.44 23.00
CA GLY A 116 4.78 50.67 21.92
C GLY A 116 3.59 49.72 21.97
N GLN A 117 2.46 50.17 22.50
CA GLN A 117 1.19 49.43 22.58
C GLN A 117 0.50 49.31 21.21
N SER A 118 -0.19 48.19 20.95
CA SER A 118 -1.49 48.13 20.25
C SER A 118 -2.22 46.80 20.53
N PRO A 119 -3.57 46.75 20.55
CA PRO A 119 -4.31 45.59 21.05
C PRO A 119 -4.90 44.67 19.96
N LEU A 120 -4.84 43.36 20.27
CA LEU A 120 -5.83 42.28 20.12
C LEU A 120 -6.56 42.04 18.79
N ASP A 121 -6.42 40.81 18.28
CA ASP A 121 -7.54 40.01 17.76
C ASP A 121 -7.37 38.53 18.17
N ASN A 122 -8.39 37.99 18.84
CA ASN A 122 -8.47 36.61 19.34
C ASN A 122 -9.03 35.69 18.25
N VAL A 123 -8.31 34.63 17.88
CA VAL A 123 -8.88 33.45 17.22
C VAL A 123 -8.56 32.22 18.05
N GLN A 124 -9.59 31.68 18.68
CA GLN A 124 -9.55 30.53 19.58
C GLN A 124 -9.81 29.27 18.74
N GLY A 125 -8.77 28.49 18.45
CA GLY A 125 -8.86 27.16 17.84
C GLY A 125 -8.75 26.09 18.92
N ASN A 126 -9.80 25.31 19.14
CA ASN A 126 -9.78 24.15 20.04
C ASN A 126 -8.86 23.05 19.46
N PHE A 127 -7.76 22.76 20.15
CA PHE A 127 -6.91 21.60 19.92
C PHE A 127 -7.26 20.50 20.93
N PHE A 128 -7.53 19.29 20.44
CA PHE A 128 -7.88 18.12 21.27
C PHE A 128 -6.76 17.07 21.24
N GLU A 129 -6.51 16.52 22.44
CA GLU A 129 -5.64 15.39 22.73
C GLU A 129 -6.38 14.07 22.49
N ASP A 130 -5.74 13.15 21.75
CA ASP A 130 -6.07 11.72 21.78
C ASP A 130 -4.77 10.95 22.02
N SER A 131 -4.65 10.32 23.18
CA SER A 131 -3.63 9.32 23.49
C SER A 131 -4.35 8.03 23.90
N VAL A 132 -3.98 6.91 23.27
CA VAL A 132 -4.60 5.60 23.52
C VAL A 132 -3.58 4.69 24.19
N THR A 133 -3.87 4.33 25.44
CA THR A 133 -3.16 3.34 26.25
C THR A 133 -3.42 1.93 25.71
N ILE A 134 -2.38 1.23 25.26
CA ILE A 134 -2.47 -0.20 24.87
C ILE A 134 -1.67 -1.03 25.86
N GLN A 135 -2.35 -1.97 26.54
CA GLN A 135 -1.72 -3.02 27.32
C GLN A 135 -1.61 -4.24 26.40
N LYS A 136 -0.38 -4.62 26.02
CA LYS A 136 -0.12 -5.80 25.18
C LYS A 136 0.31 -6.97 26.06
N ASP A 137 -0.58 -7.93 26.24
CA ASP A 137 -0.18 -9.32 26.46
C ASP A 137 0.28 -9.89 25.11
N ARG A 138 1.59 -10.13 24.96
CA ARG A 138 2.10 -10.98 23.89
C ARG A 138 3.03 -12.06 24.44
N ALA A 139 2.53 -13.29 24.36
CA ALA A 139 3.33 -14.49 24.35
C ALA A 139 4.34 -14.45 23.18
N SER A 140 5.58 -14.77 23.52
CA SER A 140 6.78 -14.77 22.69
C SER A 140 6.80 -15.90 21.65
N ILE A 141 7.13 -15.59 20.37
CA ILE A 141 7.69 -16.56 19.42
C ILE A 141 8.73 -15.86 18.53
N GLY A 142 9.96 -16.37 18.55
CA GLY A 142 10.92 -16.28 17.42
C GLY A 142 12.07 -15.27 17.51
N ARG A 143 13.03 -15.50 18.42
CA ARG A 143 14.38 -14.91 18.33
C ARG A 143 15.17 -15.58 17.20
N SER A 144 15.59 -14.82 16.20
CA SER A 144 16.64 -15.23 15.27
C SER A 144 17.95 -14.56 15.68
N ARG A 145 18.84 -15.34 16.31
CA ARG A 145 20.25 -15.02 16.54
C ARG A 145 21.05 -15.55 15.34
N GLY A 146 21.85 -14.69 14.71
CA GLY A 146 22.85 -15.07 13.72
C GLY A 146 23.96 -14.01 13.74
N ALA A 147 25.18 -14.44 14.05
CA ALA A 147 26.29 -13.60 14.47
C ALA A 147 27.16 -13.07 13.32
N LEU A 148 27.68 -11.85 13.54
CA LEU A 148 29.02 -11.30 13.22
C LEU A 148 29.85 -11.86 12.05
N THR A 149 30.17 -10.97 11.11
CA THR A 149 31.55 -10.76 10.62
C THR A 149 31.85 -9.28 10.43
N SER A 150 32.95 -8.84 11.03
CA SER A 150 33.55 -7.50 11.02
C SER A 150 34.27 -7.16 9.71
N SER A 151 34.22 -5.90 9.25
CA SER A 151 35.36 -4.96 9.32
C SER A 151 35.28 -3.81 8.28
N THR A 152 35.82 -2.67 8.72
CA THR A 152 36.48 -1.63 7.92
C THR A 152 35.67 -0.42 7.45
N GLY A 153 35.66 0.61 8.30
CA GLY A 153 36.27 1.90 7.97
C GLY A 153 35.52 2.85 7.03
N GLY A 154 34.61 3.66 7.61
CA GLY A 154 34.05 4.85 6.96
C GLY A 154 33.68 5.88 8.02
N SER A 155 34.58 6.83 8.25
CA SER A 155 34.42 7.97 9.15
C SER A 155 33.47 9.01 8.55
N GLY A 156 32.53 9.53 9.34
CA GLY A 156 31.99 10.86 9.12
C GLY A 156 30.49 11.05 9.30
N LEU A 157 30.13 11.51 10.51
CA LEU A 157 29.03 12.45 10.78
C LEU A 157 27.60 11.90 10.71
N LEU A 158 27.07 11.44 11.85
CA LEU A 158 25.88 11.98 12.54
C LEU A 158 25.64 11.17 13.82
N ASP A 159 25.09 11.85 14.82
CA ASP A 159 24.48 11.29 16.05
C ASP A 159 25.36 10.63 17.10
N ARG A 160 25.84 11.47 18.03
CA ARG A 160 25.51 11.36 19.47
C ARG A 160 26.32 12.36 20.29
N ARG A 161 25.74 13.52 20.58
CA ARG A 161 25.82 14.26 21.87
C ARG A 161 25.35 15.71 21.70
N GLY A 162 24.09 15.92 22.05
CA GLY A 162 23.54 17.11 22.71
C GLY A 162 22.34 16.57 23.48
N GLY A 163 22.45 16.32 24.78
CA GLY A 163 22.62 17.37 25.78
C GLY A 163 21.21 17.75 26.21
N GLU A 164 20.83 17.33 27.41
CA GLU A 164 19.54 17.51 28.08
C GLU A 164 19.10 18.98 28.09
N GLY A 165 18.43 19.42 27.03
CA GLY A 165 17.29 20.31 27.15
C GLY A 165 16.07 19.41 27.08
N GLY A 166 15.39 19.20 28.21
CA GLY A 166 14.10 18.51 28.23
C GLY A 166 13.10 19.29 27.38
N GLY A 167 13.12 19.06 26.07
CA GLY A 167 12.37 19.84 25.11
C GLY A 167 10.88 19.67 25.38
N THR A 168 10.15 20.79 25.41
CA THR A 168 8.71 20.84 25.64
C THR A 168 7.90 20.36 24.43
N PHE A 169 8.54 19.66 23.49
CA PHE A 169 7.93 19.20 22.24
C PHE A 169 6.81 18.19 22.53
N ASP A 170 5.69 18.41 21.85
CA ASP A 170 4.44 17.64 21.97
C ASP A 170 3.93 17.18 20.59
N ALA A 171 4.74 17.36 19.54
CA ALA A 171 4.41 16.95 18.18
C ALA A 171 5.58 16.22 17.49
N LEU A 172 5.22 15.38 16.52
CA LEU A 172 6.13 14.79 15.54
C LEU A 172 5.82 15.38 14.16
N GLU A 173 6.82 15.99 13.55
CA GLU A 173 6.77 16.46 12.18
C GLU A 173 7.53 15.48 11.29
N VAL A 174 6.87 15.05 10.21
CA VAL A 174 7.46 14.17 9.19
C VAL A 174 7.31 14.84 7.83
N THR A 175 8.43 15.03 7.14
CA THR A 175 8.47 15.55 5.77
C THR A 175 9.01 14.48 4.83
N LEU A 176 8.46 14.41 3.62
CA LEU A 176 8.87 13.46 2.59
C LEU A 176 8.48 13.95 1.20
N GLU A 177 9.00 13.30 0.18
CA GLU A 177 8.54 13.41 -1.20
C GLU A 177 7.94 12.09 -1.66
N LEU A 178 6.86 12.18 -2.43
CA LEU A 178 6.13 11.02 -2.94
C LEU A 178 5.95 11.11 -4.45
N ALA A 179 6.32 10.05 -5.16
CA ALA A 179 6.14 9.93 -6.61
C ALA A 179 5.67 8.51 -6.97
N SER A 180 5.00 8.33 -8.10
CA SER A 180 4.54 7.03 -8.60
C SER A 180 4.70 6.93 -10.12
N ARG A 181 5.04 5.72 -10.62
CA ARG A 181 5.13 5.48 -12.08
C ARG A 181 3.79 5.70 -12.77
N ASP A 182 2.73 5.25 -12.11
CA ASP A 182 1.35 5.27 -12.56
C ASP A 182 0.54 6.28 -11.72
N SER A 183 -0.48 6.90 -12.30
CA SER A 183 -1.34 7.84 -11.57
C SER A 183 -2.13 7.13 -10.47
N ILE A 184 -2.12 7.69 -9.26
CA ILE A 184 -2.88 7.21 -8.11
C ILE A 184 -3.95 8.24 -7.78
N ILE A 185 -5.21 7.82 -7.85
CA ILE A 185 -6.40 8.66 -7.62
C ILE A 185 -6.85 8.50 -6.17
N ASP A 186 -7.32 9.59 -5.57
CA ASP A 186 -7.75 9.70 -4.17
C ASP A 186 -6.79 9.04 -3.15
N PRO A 187 -5.47 9.31 -3.22
CA PRO A 187 -4.54 8.72 -2.28
C PRO A 187 -4.65 9.35 -0.88
N TYR A 188 -4.29 8.59 0.13
CA TYR A 188 -4.09 9.10 1.48
C TYR A 188 -2.94 8.38 2.18
N LEU A 189 -2.20 9.13 2.99
CA LEU A 189 -1.15 8.60 3.85
C LEU A 189 -1.66 8.35 5.26
N VAL A 190 -1.15 7.29 5.87
CA VAL A 190 -1.33 6.99 7.29
C VAL A 190 0.03 6.87 7.94
N LEU A 191 0.35 7.84 8.80
CA LEU A 191 1.49 7.81 9.70
C LEU A 191 1.07 7.10 10.99
N VAL A 192 1.82 6.07 11.37
CA VAL A 192 1.62 5.30 12.60
C VAL A 192 2.87 5.44 13.44
N THR A 193 2.74 5.99 14.64
CA THR A 193 3.87 6.29 15.52
C THR A 193 3.71 5.51 16.82
N ASP A 194 4.67 4.65 17.11
CA ASP A 194 4.83 4.00 18.41
C ASP A 194 5.76 4.88 19.26
N PHE A 195 5.33 5.20 20.48
CA PHE A 195 6.04 6.12 21.37
C PHE A 195 5.89 5.73 22.84
N ARG A 196 6.76 6.28 23.69
CA ARG A 196 6.69 6.17 25.16
C ARG A 196 6.38 7.51 25.78
N ASP A 197 5.52 7.45 26.80
CA ASP A 197 5.26 8.56 27.70
C ASP A 197 6.30 8.53 28.84
N PRO A 198 7.03 9.63 29.09
CA PRO A 198 8.00 9.68 30.19
C PRO A 198 7.38 9.46 31.57
N ALA A 199 6.07 9.71 31.75
CA ALA A 199 5.37 9.43 33.00
C ALA A 199 5.18 7.93 33.26
N VAL A 200 5.16 7.10 32.20
CA VAL A 200 4.96 5.65 32.26
C VAL A 200 5.88 4.93 31.25
N PRO A 201 7.21 4.95 31.48
CA PRO A 201 8.22 4.58 30.47
C PRO A 201 8.20 3.10 30.05
N ASP A 202 7.57 2.23 30.84
CA ASP A 202 7.45 0.80 30.53
C ASP A 202 6.27 0.48 29.59
N GLN A 203 5.47 1.49 29.20
CA GLN A 203 4.32 1.34 28.33
C GLN A 203 4.54 1.96 26.95
N PHE A 204 4.13 1.22 25.92
CA PHE A 204 4.11 1.68 24.54
C PHE A 204 2.72 2.18 24.16
N PHE A 205 2.69 3.36 23.56
CA PHE A 205 1.50 3.99 23.02
C PHE A 205 1.61 4.04 21.50
N ARG A 206 0.46 4.01 20.83
CA ARG A 206 0.38 4.12 19.38
C ARG A 206 -0.53 5.26 19.00
N LYS A 207 -0.05 6.17 18.15
CA LYS A 207 -0.84 7.26 17.59
C LYS A 207 -0.85 7.17 16.08
N PHE A 208 -1.96 7.58 15.46
CA PHE A 208 -2.09 7.63 14.00
C PHE A 208 -2.37 9.06 13.53
N ARG A 209 -1.95 9.36 12.30
CA ARG A 209 -2.30 10.59 11.59
C ARG A 209 -2.62 10.21 10.16
N VAL A 210 -3.78 10.65 9.69
CA VAL A 210 -4.22 10.42 8.32
C VAL A 210 -4.18 11.74 7.55
N ARG A 211 -3.67 11.70 6.33
CA ARG A 211 -3.61 12.85 5.42
C ARG A 211 -4.13 12.44 4.05
N VAL A 212 -5.26 13.01 3.66
CA VAL A 212 -5.73 12.94 2.27
C VAL A 212 -4.78 13.76 1.40
N LEU A 213 -4.46 13.22 0.24
CA LEU A 213 -3.59 13.82 -0.75
C LEU A 213 -4.37 14.10 -2.03
N ASP A 214 -3.85 15.04 -2.81
CA ASP A 214 -4.20 15.13 -4.22
C ASP A 214 -3.58 13.95 -4.99
N GLY A 215 -4.00 13.75 -6.25
CA GLY A 215 -3.51 12.65 -7.07
C GLY A 215 -1.98 12.60 -7.14
N ILE A 216 -1.40 11.41 -7.03
CA ILE A 216 0.05 11.21 -7.12
C ILE A 216 0.40 10.79 -8.55
N SER A 217 1.45 11.39 -9.10
CA SER A 217 1.94 11.08 -10.44
C SER A 217 3.46 10.85 -10.44
N ARG A 218 4.08 10.89 -11.62
CA ARG A 218 5.54 10.77 -11.78
C ARG A 218 6.30 11.97 -11.22
N GLU A 219 5.66 13.12 -11.15
CA GLU A 219 6.24 14.32 -10.56
C GLU A 219 6.21 14.19 -9.03
N PRO A 220 7.37 14.29 -8.33
CA PRO A 220 7.41 14.21 -6.88
C PRO A 220 6.63 15.33 -6.22
N VAL A 221 5.80 14.98 -5.23
CA VAL A 221 5.05 15.92 -4.41
C VAL A 221 5.63 15.94 -3.01
N SER A 222 5.99 17.13 -2.51
CA SER A 222 6.45 17.32 -1.14
C SER A 222 5.27 17.28 -0.18
N ILE A 223 5.39 16.49 0.87
CA ILE A 223 4.34 16.25 1.85
C ILE A 223 4.91 16.52 3.25
N GLN A 224 4.16 17.28 4.03
CA GLN A 224 4.43 17.54 5.44
C GLN A 224 3.28 17.02 6.29
N LEU A 225 3.61 16.19 7.27
CA LEU A 225 2.69 15.60 8.23
C LEU A 225 3.07 16.11 9.62
N LEU A 226 2.17 16.84 10.26
CA LEU A 226 2.29 17.19 11.67
C LEU A 226 1.31 16.34 12.48
N GLN A 227 1.85 15.57 13.42
CA GLN A 227 1.10 14.77 14.38
C GLN A 227 1.33 15.37 15.77
N GLY A 228 0.36 16.09 16.32
CA GLY A 228 0.43 16.71 17.65
C GLY A 228 -0.20 15.87 18.75
N GLY A 229 -0.21 16.41 19.97
CA GLY A 229 -0.83 15.81 21.16
C GLY A 229 -0.09 14.60 21.70
N PHE A 230 1.23 14.59 21.60
CA PHE A 230 2.08 13.70 22.38
C PHE A 230 2.30 14.29 23.78
N PRO A 231 2.49 13.47 24.83
CA PRO A 231 2.90 13.99 26.13
C PRO A 231 4.25 14.69 26.00
N VAL A 232 4.46 15.76 26.77
CA VAL A 232 5.71 16.51 26.76
C VAL A 232 6.88 15.59 27.11
N GLY A 233 7.93 15.63 26.28
CA GLY A 233 9.12 14.80 26.47
C GLY A 233 8.96 13.37 25.95
N PHE A 234 7.91 13.05 25.19
CA PHE A 234 7.73 11.74 24.56
C PHE A 234 8.96 11.27 23.79
N GLU A 235 9.15 9.96 23.75
CA GLU A 235 10.18 9.32 22.93
C GLU A 235 9.52 8.51 21.82
N VAL A 236 9.94 8.73 20.57
CA VAL A 236 9.49 7.92 19.43
C VAL A 236 10.33 6.65 19.38
N ASP A 237 9.68 5.49 19.46
CA ASP A 237 10.35 4.20 19.27
C ASP A 237 10.44 3.86 17.78
N GLU A 238 9.32 3.95 17.07
CA GLU A 238 9.21 3.60 15.66
C GLU A 238 8.08 4.42 15.02
N PHE A 239 8.23 4.77 13.75
CA PHE A 239 7.10 5.23 12.95
C PHE A 239 7.08 4.54 11.59
N ASN A 240 5.88 4.32 11.07
CA ASN A 240 5.63 3.68 9.79
C ASN A 240 4.72 4.58 8.95
N ILE A 241 5.01 4.69 7.67
CA ILE A 241 4.19 5.42 6.69
C ILE A 241 3.59 4.43 5.72
N TYR A 242 2.27 4.47 5.59
CA TYR A 242 1.52 3.64 4.67
C TYR A 242 0.77 4.52 3.67
N LEU A 243 0.78 4.14 2.39
CA LEU A 243 0.02 4.80 1.33
C LEU A 243 -1.17 3.93 0.95
N TYR A 244 -2.36 4.53 0.84
CA TYR A 244 -3.57 3.85 0.43
C TYR A 244 -4.29 4.62 -0.68
N SER A 245 -5.06 3.89 -1.48
CA SER A 245 -6.07 4.42 -2.40
C SER A 245 -7.27 3.47 -2.41
N GLY A 246 -8.48 4.00 -2.27
CA GLY A 246 -9.72 3.19 -2.24
C GLY A 246 -9.72 2.08 -1.19
N GLY A 247 -9.10 2.31 -0.02
CA GLY A 247 -8.99 1.32 1.06
C GLY A 247 -7.96 0.21 0.81
N ARG A 248 -7.23 0.24 -0.31
CA ARG A 248 -6.17 -0.71 -0.64
C ARG A 248 -4.82 -0.02 -0.48
N GLU A 249 -3.91 -0.72 0.16
CA GLU A 249 -2.55 -0.23 0.32
C GLU A 249 -1.79 -0.29 -1.01
N ILE A 250 -0.97 0.72 -1.24
CA ILE A 250 -0.03 0.78 -2.36
C ILE A 250 1.37 0.65 -1.76
N PRO A 251 2.18 -0.33 -2.19
CA PRO A 251 3.53 -0.50 -1.66
C PRO A 251 4.36 0.74 -1.97
N THR A 252 5.18 1.12 -1.00
CA THR A 252 6.15 2.20 -1.13
C THR A 252 7.57 1.66 -1.03
N THR A 253 8.60 2.44 -1.36
CA THR A 253 10.01 2.07 -1.09
C THR A 253 10.30 1.75 0.38
N LEU A 254 9.42 2.13 1.32
CA LEU A 254 9.52 1.81 2.74
C LEU A 254 8.74 0.55 3.16
N SER A 255 7.97 -0.07 2.26
CA SER A 255 7.21 -1.28 2.60
C SER A 255 8.13 -2.46 2.93
N ASP A 256 7.75 -3.23 3.94
CA ASP A 256 8.51 -4.38 4.41
C ASP A 256 8.51 -5.54 3.39
N LYS A 257 9.65 -6.22 3.26
CA LYS A 257 9.81 -7.49 2.53
C LYS A 257 9.31 -7.47 1.08
N GLN A 258 9.66 -6.41 0.34
CA GLN A 258 9.29 -6.28 -1.07
C GLN A 258 10.07 -7.25 -1.96
N VAL A 259 9.34 -7.89 -2.87
CA VAL A 259 9.89 -8.74 -3.92
C VAL A 259 9.23 -8.36 -5.24
N ALA A 260 10.04 -7.93 -6.21
CA ALA A 260 9.58 -7.66 -7.56
C ALA A 260 9.38 -8.97 -8.33
N LEU A 261 8.18 -9.15 -8.86
CA LEU A 261 7.71 -10.33 -9.57
C LEU A 261 7.32 -9.97 -11.01
N THR A 262 7.59 -10.91 -11.92
CA THR A 262 6.98 -10.93 -13.25
C THR A 262 5.49 -11.25 -13.14
N ALA A 263 4.75 -11.02 -14.23
CA ALA A 263 3.33 -11.37 -14.28
C ALA A 263 3.09 -12.86 -13.97
N ASP A 264 3.85 -13.76 -14.60
CA ASP A 264 3.68 -15.21 -14.40
C ASP A 264 4.02 -15.66 -12.96
N GLU A 265 5.04 -15.08 -12.32
CA GLU A 265 5.36 -15.35 -10.90
C GLU A 265 4.25 -14.84 -9.96
N ALA A 266 3.73 -13.63 -10.22
CA ALA A 266 2.62 -13.05 -9.48
C ALA A 266 1.35 -13.91 -9.60
N PHE A 267 1.05 -14.43 -10.79
CA PHE A 267 -0.06 -15.37 -10.98
C PHE A 267 0.15 -16.69 -10.26
N GLN A 268 1.35 -17.25 -10.28
CA GLN A 268 1.66 -18.47 -9.54
C GLN A 268 1.43 -18.27 -8.04
N TYR A 269 1.84 -17.13 -7.48
CA TYR A 269 1.56 -16.77 -6.09
C TYR A 269 0.05 -16.78 -5.79
N LEU A 270 -0.75 -16.11 -6.63
CA LEU A 270 -2.21 -16.07 -6.45
C LEU A 270 -2.86 -17.46 -6.55
N ILE A 271 -2.39 -18.32 -7.46
CA ILE A 271 -2.87 -19.70 -7.56
C ILE A 271 -2.54 -20.49 -6.29
N LEU A 272 -1.32 -20.35 -5.76
CA LEU A 272 -0.95 -21.03 -4.51
C LEU A 272 -1.83 -20.58 -3.35
N GLU A 273 -2.06 -19.27 -3.20
CA GLU A 273 -2.96 -18.72 -2.18
C GLU A 273 -4.38 -19.28 -2.34
N TYR A 274 -4.90 -19.31 -3.56
CA TYR A 274 -6.21 -19.87 -3.89
C TYR A 274 -6.34 -21.35 -3.52
N LEU A 275 -5.35 -22.17 -3.85
CA LEU A 275 -5.33 -23.60 -3.52
C LEU A 275 -5.24 -23.85 -2.00
N ILE A 276 -4.47 -23.02 -1.28
CA ILE A 276 -4.36 -23.11 0.17
C ILE A 276 -5.70 -22.77 0.84
N GLY A 277 -6.41 -21.77 0.31
CA GLY A 277 -7.70 -21.32 0.84
C GLY A 277 -8.88 -22.27 0.59
N HIS A 278 -8.80 -23.14 -0.43
CA HIS A 278 -9.92 -23.98 -0.87
C HIS A 278 -9.56 -25.49 -0.85
N LYS A 279 -8.88 -25.93 0.22
CA LYS A 279 -8.49 -27.33 0.39
C LYS A 279 -9.71 -28.24 0.48
N GLY A 280 -9.75 -29.28 -0.35
CA GLY A 280 -10.84 -30.26 -0.38
C GLY A 280 -12.11 -29.78 -1.11
N GLU A 281 -12.15 -28.53 -1.57
CA GLU A 281 -13.32 -27.98 -2.25
C GLU A 281 -13.34 -28.34 -3.75
N THR A 282 -14.54 -28.39 -4.32
CA THR A 282 -14.75 -28.51 -5.76
C THR A 282 -15.39 -27.22 -6.26
N LEU A 283 -14.68 -26.48 -7.11
CA LEU A 283 -15.04 -25.15 -7.56
C LEU A 283 -14.89 -25.03 -9.08
N VAL A 284 -15.78 -24.25 -9.70
CA VAL A 284 -15.62 -23.86 -11.10
C VAL A 284 -14.54 -22.77 -11.23
N PRO A 285 -13.95 -22.58 -12.43
CA PRO A 285 -12.98 -21.52 -12.63
C PRO A 285 -13.54 -20.14 -12.32
N ARG A 286 -12.67 -19.19 -11.93
CA ARG A 286 -13.07 -17.80 -11.63
C ARG A 286 -12.09 -16.80 -12.23
N PRO A 287 -12.56 -15.65 -12.75
CA PRO A 287 -11.66 -14.64 -13.31
C PRO A 287 -10.74 -14.07 -12.22
N MET A 288 -9.45 -13.94 -12.52
CA MET A 288 -8.54 -13.15 -11.70
C MET A 288 -8.65 -11.70 -12.13
N TRP A 289 -9.23 -10.85 -11.28
CA TRP A 289 -9.40 -9.42 -11.55
C TRP A 289 -8.10 -8.60 -11.58
N VAL A 290 -6.95 -9.28 -11.55
CA VAL A 290 -5.63 -8.67 -11.54
C VAL A 290 -5.13 -8.51 -12.96
N GLY A 291 -4.90 -7.26 -13.39
CA GLY A 291 -4.06 -7.00 -14.56
C GLY A 291 -4.74 -6.95 -15.92
N MET A 292 -6.07 -6.82 -16.03
CA MET A 292 -6.68 -6.48 -17.33
C MET A 292 -6.26 -5.07 -17.75
N PRO A 293 -5.61 -4.89 -18.93
CA PRO A 293 -5.21 -3.58 -19.44
C PRO A 293 -6.40 -2.62 -19.55
N PHE A 294 -6.18 -1.34 -19.28
CA PHE A 294 -7.24 -0.34 -19.31
C PHE A 294 -7.87 -0.22 -20.70
N GLU A 295 -7.04 -0.29 -21.74
CA GLU A 295 -7.45 -0.23 -23.15
C GLU A 295 -8.44 -1.34 -23.49
N VAL A 296 -8.18 -2.55 -22.99
CA VAL A 296 -9.09 -3.70 -23.16
C VAL A 296 -10.40 -3.45 -22.41
N LYS A 297 -10.36 -2.88 -21.20
CA LYS A 297 -11.58 -2.53 -20.46
C LYS A 297 -12.41 -1.51 -21.22
N GLU A 298 -11.79 -0.48 -21.80
CA GLU A 298 -12.48 0.52 -22.62
C GLU A 298 -13.09 -0.10 -23.90
N GLN A 299 -12.33 -0.95 -24.59
CA GLN A 299 -12.85 -1.69 -25.75
C GLN A 299 -14.06 -2.55 -25.38
N ILE A 300 -14.01 -3.27 -24.26
CA ILE A 300 -15.13 -4.07 -23.75
C ILE A 300 -16.35 -3.19 -23.40
N ARG A 301 -16.14 -2.01 -22.80
CA ARG A 301 -17.22 -1.05 -22.50
C ARG A 301 -17.89 -0.54 -23.77
N GLY A 302 -17.09 -0.27 -24.80
CA GLY A 302 -17.55 0.23 -26.11
C GLY A 302 -18.22 -0.82 -27.00
N LEU A 303 -18.24 -2.09 -26.63
CA LEU A 303 -18.89 -3.13 -27.43
C LEU A 303 -20.39 -2.86 -27.61
N GLU A 304 -20.86 -2.86 -28.86
CA GLU A 304 -22.28 -2.73 -29.20
C GLU A 304 -23.08 -3.95 -28.75
N THR A 305 -22.54 -5.14 -29.01
CA THR A 305 -23.10 -6.43 -28.58
C THR A 305 -22.38 -6.96 -27.34
N ASN A 306 -22.99 -7.88 -26.61
CA ASN A 306 -22.36 -8.51 -25.45
C ASN A 306 -22.45 -10.03 -25.60
N PRO A 307 -21.70 -10.60 -26.57
CA PRO A 307 -21.79 -12.01 -26.91
C PRO A 307 -21.34 -12.88 -25.74
N GLU A 308 -21.82 -14.11 -25.70
CA GLU A 308 -21.38 -15.08 -24.70
C GLU A 308 -20.04 -15.68 -25.15
N VAL A 309 -19.04 -15.61 -24.27
CA VAL A 309 -17.71 -16.17 -24.48
C VAL A 309 -17.55 -17.39 -23.59
N ASN A 310 -17.37 -18.54 -24.21
CA ASN A 310 -17.06 -19.79 -23.52
C ASN A 310 -15.56 -20.01 -23.58
N LEU A 311 -14.90 -20.04 -22.43
CA LEU A 311 -13.47 -20.23 -22.30
C LEU A 311 -13.20 -21.66 -21.82
N ILE A 312 -12.21 -22.31 -22.44
CA ILE A 312 -11.62 -23.55 -21.95
C ILE A 312 -10.30 -23.21 -21.29
N LEU A 313 -10.12 -23.66 -20.05
CA LEU A 313 -9.01 -23.32 -19.19
C LEU A 313 -8.21 -24.57 -18.84
N ASP A 314 -6.89 -24.46 -18.86
CA ASP A 314 -6.02 -25.51 -18.34
C ASP A 314 -6.01 -25.54 -16.79
N ALA A 315 -5.37 -26.56 -16.22
CA ALA A 315 -5.17 -26.67 -14.77
C ALA A 315 -4.24 -25.58 -14.17
N LYS A 316 -3.80 -24.60 -14.95
CA LYS A 316 -3.07 -23.40 -14.48
C LYS A 316 -3.90 -22.13 -14.66
N GLY A 317 -5.17 -22.26 -15.07
CA GLY A 317 -6.07 -21.14 -15.29
C GLY A 317 -5.72 -20.28 -16.50
N ARG A 318 -5.03 -20.85 -17.50
CA ARG A 318 -4.75 -20.21 -18.80
C ARG A 318 -5.81 -20.60 -19.81
N VAL A 319 -6.22 -19.64 -20.63
CA VAL A 319 -7.15 -19.89 -21.73
C VAL A 319 -6.46 -20.66 -22.85
N VAL A 320 -6.87 -21.92 -23.05
CA VAL A 320 -6.39 -22.76 -24.15
C VAL A 320 -7.26 -22.58 -25.39
N ASP A 321 -8.57 -22.45 -25.20
CA ASP A 321 -9.51 -22.25 -26.28
C ASP A 321 -10.64 -21.29 -25.88
N LEU A 322 -11.28 -20.68 -26.88
CA LEU A 322 -12.42 -19.80 -26.69
C LEU A 322 -13.40 -19.91 -27.84
N THR A 323 -14.70 -19.94 -27.52
CA THR A 323 -15.78 -19.94 -28.48
C THR A 323 -16.73 -18.79 -28.20
N ILE A 324 -17.15 -18.07 -29.24
CA ILE A 324 -18.03 -16.90 -29.13
C ILE A 324 -19.40 -17.28 -29.68
N ARG A 325 -20.47 -16.92 -28.96
CA ARG A 325 -21.86 -17.14 -29.37
C ARG A 325 -22.64 -15.83 -29.36
N GLY A 326 -23.43 -15.62 -30.41
CA GLY A 326 -24.33 -14.45 -30.51
C GLY A 326 -23.64 -13.14 -30.88
N GLY A 327 -22.50 -13.19 -31.59
CA GLY A 327 -21.79 -12.02 -32.10
C GLY A 327 -20.34 -12.33 -32.46
N GLU A 328 -19.59 -11.28 -32.75
CA GLU A 328 -18.15 -11.34 -33.02
C GLU A 328 -17.41 -10.41 -32.06
N LEU A 329 -16.16 -10.76 -31.73
CA LEU A 329 -15.25 -9.91 -30.96
C LEU A 329 -14.06 -9.57 -31.84
N GLY A 330 -13.58 -8.33 -31.72
CA GLY A 330 -12.36 -7.90 -32.40
C GLY A 330 -11.14 -8.73 -31.97
N PRO A 331 -10.12 -8.85 -32.84
CA PRO A 331 -8.92 -9.66 -32.56
C PRO A 331 -8.19 -9.22 -31.29
N ASP A 332 -8.18 -7.93 -30.97
CA ASP A 332 -7.54 -7.39 -29.76
C ASP A 332 -8.22 -7.90 -28.47
N ILE A 333 -9.55 -7.95 -28.47
CA ILE A 333 -10.33 -8.46 -27.32
C ILE A 333 -10.10 -9.96 -27.17
N ILE A 334 -10.05 -10.71 -28.29
CA ILE A 334 -9.74 -12.15 -28.29
C ILE A 334 -8.32 -12.39 -27.75
N ALA A 335 -7.33 -11.61 -28.21
CA ALA A 335 -5.97 -11.69 -27.71
C ALA A 335 -5.90 -11.36 -26.21
N ALA A 336 -6.68 -10.37 -25.76
CA ALA A 336 -6.77 -10.03 -24.34
C ALA A 336 -7.41 -11.15 -23.52
N PHE A 337 -8.46 -11.82 -24.00
CA PHE A 337 -9.02 -13.01 -23.36
C PHE A 337 -7.98 -14.12 -23.23
N ARG A 338 -7.19 -14.37 -24.28
CA ARG A 338 -6.12 -15.38 -24.23
C ARG A 338 -5.00 -15.02 -23.26
N ALA A 339 -4.72 -13.72 -23.09
CA ALA A 339 -3.75 -13.22 -22.11
C ALA A 339 -4.30 -13.21 -20.68
N PHE A 340 -5.63 -13.15 -20.52
CA PHE A 340 -6.30 -13.08 -19.23
C PHE A 340 -6.08 -14.37 -18.41
N ARG A 341 -6.10 -14.24 -17.09
CA ARG A 341 -5.82 -15.34 -16.16
C ARG A 341 -7.02 -15.63 -15.27
N PHE A 342 -7.17 -16.90 -14.94
CA PHE A 342 -8.25 -17.42 -14.12
C PHE A 342 -7.68 -18.17 -12.92
N TYR A 343 -8.40 -18.16 -11.81
CA TYR A 343 -8.29 -19.24 -10.84
C TYR A 343 -8.80 -20.51 -11.52
N PRO A 344 -8.04 -21.60 -11.49
CA PRO A 344 -8.41 -22.83 -12.17
C PRO A 344 -9.63 -23.47 -11.51
N ALA A 345 -10.28 -24.40 -12.21
CA ALA A 345 -11.26 -25.28 -11.58
C ALA A 345 -10.57 -26.14 -10.52
N LEU A 346 -11.28 -26.45 -9.44
CA LEU A 346 -10.82 -27.37 -8.42
C LEU A 346 -11.72 -28.60 -8.37
N GLU A 347 -11.09 -29.76 -8.22
CA GLU A 347 -11.74 -31.00 -7.80
C GLU A 347 -11.06 -31.50 -6.52
N THR A 348 -11.77 -31.53 -5.41
CA THR A 348 -11.23 -31.94 -4.09
C THR A 348 -9.96 -31.15 -3.69
N GLY A 349 -9.91 -29.86 -4.02
CA GLY A 349 -8.80 -28.94 -3.76
C GLY A 349 -7.61 -29.08 -4.71
N LYS A 350 -7.71 -29.92 -5.76
CA LYS A 350 -6.68 -30.05 -6.80
C LYS A 350 -7.11 -29.29 -8.04
N SER A 351 -6.15 -28.59 -8.64
CA SER A 351 -6.38 -27.87 -9.90
C SER A 351 -6.62 -28.83 -11.06
N VAL A 352 -7.69 -28.60 -11.82
CA VAL A 352 -8.08 -29.37 -13.02
C VAL A 352 -8.46 -28.43 -14.17
N GLU A 353 -8.59 -28.99 -15.37
CA GLU A 353 -9.15 -28.24 -16.50
C GLU A 353 -10.62 -27.88 -16.25
N GLY A 354 -11.06 -26.76 -16.81
CA GLY A 354 -12.43 -26.30 -16.61
C GLY A 354 -12.93 -25.40 -17.73
N SER A 355 -14.24 -25.19 -17.76
CA SER A 355 -14.89 -24.25 -18.66
C SER A 355 -15.48 -23.07 -17.88
N TYR A 356 -15.45 -21.89 -18.47
CA TYR A 356 -16.04 -20.69 -17.89
C TYR A 356 -16.74 -19.87 -18.96
N ALA A 357 -18.05 -19.70 -18.80
CA ALA A 357 -18.87 -18.87 -19.67
C ALA A 357 -19.03 -17.48 -19.04
N LEU A 358 -18.82 -16.43 -19.83
CA LEU A 358 -18.98 -15.06 -19.37
C LEU A 358 -19.44 -14.14 -20.48
N LYS A 359 -19.97 -12.99 -20.11
CA LYS A 359 -20.19 -11.88 -21.05
C LYS A 359 -19.13 -10.81 -20.86
N PRO A 360 -18.48 -10.29 -21.93
CA PRO A 360 -17.39 -9.33 -21.80
C PRO A 360 -17.69 -8.17 -20.86
N LYS A 361 -18.89 -7.58 -20.93
CA LYS A 361 -19.28 -6.45 -20.06
C LYS A 361 -19.33 -6.79 -18.56
N GLU A 362 -19.32 -8.06 -18.17
CA GLU A 362 -19.18 -8.49 -16.78
C GLU A 362 -17.76 -8.26 -16.25
N LEU A 363 -16.76 -8.11 -17.15
CA LEU A 363 -15.36 -7.93 -16.78
C LEU A 363 -14.96 -6.48 -16.43
N VAL A 364 -15.87 -5.53 -16.64
CA VAL A 364 -15.60 -4.08 -16.52
C VAL A 364 -16.51 -3.37 -15.51
N ARG A 365 -17.22 -4.16 -14.69
CA ARG A 365 -18.14 -3.67 -13.65
C ARG A 365 -17.46 -2.96 -12.51
#